data_AF-A0A7D9DML3-F1
#
_entry.id   AF-A0A7D9DML3-F1
#
_cell.length_a   1.000
_cell.length_b   1.000
_cell.length_c   1.000
_cell.angle_alpha   90.00
_cell.angle_beta   90.00
_cell.angle_gamma   90.00
#
_symmetry.space_group_name_H-M   'P 1'
#
loop_
_entity.id
_entity.type
_entity.pdbx_description
1 polymer ?
#
loop_
_entity_poly.entity_id
_entity_poly.type
_entity_poly.pdbx_seq_one_letter_code
_entity_poly.pdbx_strand_id
1 'polypeptide(L)'
;MSKSTNKSGSRISQVTEQLEKLVAVDKSARDMEQLRYVTLKMCQLLQTQDKGKKEILSKICEKAAVLLSLLEGCNDTQLILNILGCFLELSAGGKKSVAMLAGHGAVDVLLKILKIEISEPSVMEETLVLVHSILARIAPK
;
A
#
# COMPACT_ATOMS: atom_id res chain seq x y z
N MET A 1 -25.39 30.16 15.80
CA MET A 1 -25.71 28.78 15.37
C MET A 1 -24.72 28.38 14.27
N SER A 2 -23.72 27.59 14.63
CA SER A 2 -22.58 27.26 13.78
C SER A 2 -23.02 26.32 12.66
N LYS A 3 -22.81 26.73 11.41
CA LYS A 3 -22.98 25.89 10.22
C LYS A 3 -22.03 24.69 10.32
N SER A 4 -22.58 23.51 10.54
CA SER A 4 -21.85 22.25 10.43
C SER A 4 -21.54 22.02 8.96
N THR A 5 -20.34 22.43 8.51
CA THR A 5 -19.83 22.11 7.18
C THR A 5 -19.56 20.62 7.14
N ASN A 6 -20.47 19.88 6.49
CA ASN A 6 -20.34 18.47 6.22
C ASN A 6 -19.05 18.24 5.41
N LYS A 7 -18.00 17.73 6.07
CA LYS A 7 -16.69 17.49 5.48
C LYS A 7 -16.77 16.20 4.67
N SER A 8 -17.39 16.24 3.49
CA SER A 8 -17.43 15.12 2.54
C SER A 8 -16.03 14.90 1.96
N GLY A 9 -15.17 14.23 2.72
CA GLY A 9 -13.85 13.79 2.26
C GLY A 9 -13.98 12.90 1.03
N SER A 10 -13.00 12.98 0.11
CA SER A 10 -12.92 12.09 -1.05
C SER A 10 -12.99 10.63 -0.61
N ARG A 11 -13.56 9.74 -1.43
CA ARG A 11 -13.62 8.29 -1.16
C ARG A 11 -12.28 7.71 -0.73
N ILE A 12 -11.17 8.20 -1.31
CA ILE A 12 -9.83 7.77 -0.90
C ILE A 12 -9.48 8.22 0.51
N SER A 13 -9.85 9.44 0.92
CA SER A 13 -9.62 9.94 2.28
C SER A 13 -10.31 9.08 3.32
N GLN A 14 -11.55 8.63 3.03
CA GLN A 14 -12.29 7.75 3.92
C GLN A 14 -11.62 6.38 4.07
N VAL A 15 -11.24 5.76 2.94
CA VAL A 15 -10.54 4.45 2.94
C VAL A 15 -9.19 4.55 3.65
N THR A 16 -8.48 5.65 3.45
CA THR A 16 -7.19 5.90 4.09
C THR A 16 -7.33 6.07 5.60
N GLU A 17 -8.30 6.85 6.07
CA GLU A 17 -8.58 7.02 7.50
C GLU A 17 -9.03 5.70 8.16
N GLN A 18 -9.80 4.88 7.45
CA GLN A 18 -10.18 3.55 7.92
C GLN A 18 -8.96 2.64 8.08
N LEU A 19 -8.03 2.64 7.12
CA LEU A 19 -6.79 1.87 7.22
C LEU A 19 -5.99 2.27 8.47
N GLU A 20 -5.83 3.57 8.72
CA GLU A 20 -5.09 4.06 9.89
C GLU A 20 -5.72 3.59 11.20
N LYS A 21 -7.05 3.65 11.32
CA LYS A 21 -7.77 3.17 12.50
C LYS A 21 -7.54 1.67 12.72
N LEU A 22 -7.58 0.87 11.66
CA LEU A 22 -7.35 -0.57 11.74
C LEU A 22 -5.90 -0.91 12.10
N VAL A 23 -4.93 -0.15 11.59
CA VAL A 23 -3.50 -0.38 11.88
C VAL A 23 -3.10 0.11 13.28
N ALA A 24 -3.79 1.12 13.81
CA ALA A 24 -3.56 1.65 15.16
C ALA A 24 -3.93 0.67 16.28
N VAL A 25 -4.77 -0.33 15.99
CA VAL A 25 -5.09 -1.42 16.93
C VAL A 25 -3.89 -2.36 17.07
N ASP A 26 -3.71 -2.90 18.28
CA ASP A 26 -2.70 -3.92 18.58
C ASP A 26 -2.71 -5.05 17.55
N LYS A 27 -1.52 -5.49 17.12
CA LYS A 27 -1.35 -6.46 16.03
C LYS A 27 -2.18 -7.74 16.23
N SER A 28 -2.33 -8.21 17.47
CA SER A 28 -3.11 -9.41 17.83
C SER A 28 -4.63 -9.22 17.79
N ALA A 29 -5.11 -7.98 17.79
CA ALA A 29 -6.53 -7.63 17.79
C ALA A 29 -6.99 -7.01 16.46
N ARG A 30 -6.12 -6.99 15.44
CA ARG A 30 -6.46 -6.47 14.12
C ARG A 30 -7.48 -7.37 13.42
N ASP A 31 -8.55 -6.76 12.94
CA ASP A 31 -9.51 -7.40 12.06
C ASP A 31 -8.89 -7.59 10.66
N MET A 32 -8.41 -8.81 10.41
CA MET A 32 -7.75 -9.16 9.16
C MET A 32 -8.70 -9.12 7.96
N GLU A 33 -9.99 -9.41 8.16
CA GLU A 33 -10.98 -9.34 7.08
C GLU A 33 -11.19 -7.88 6.66
N GLN A 34 -11.31 -6.97 7.63
CA GLN A 34 -11.40 -5.55 7.36
C GLN A 34 -10.12 -4.99 6.73
N LEU A 35 -8.95 -5.43 7.18
CA LEU A 35 -7.68 -5.03 6.56
C LEU A 35 -7.59 -5.47 5.10
N ARG A 36 -7.94 -6.72 4.78
CA ARG A 36 -8.01 -7.21 3.40
C ARG A 36 -9.02 -6.39 2.58
N TYR A 37 -10.20 -6.12 3.12
CA TYR A 37 -11.23 -5.33 2.44
C TYR A 37 -10.77 -3.90 2.13
N VAL A 38 -10.24 -3.19 3.14
CA VAL A 38 -9.80 -1.80 3.01
C VAL A 38 -8.61 -1.68 2.06
N THR A 39 -7.63 -2.58 2.15
CA THR A 39 -6.46 -2.57 1.24
C THR A 39 -6.83 -2.93 -0.19
N LEU A 40 -7.72 -3.91 -0.41
CA LEU A 40 -8.24 -4.22 -1.75
C LEU A 40 -8.97 -3.01 -2.35
N LYS A 41 -9.83 -2.36 -1.56
CA LYS A 41 -10.56 -1.17 -1.99
C LYS A 41 -9.63 -0.01 -2.31
N MET A 42 -8.57 0.18 -1.53
CA MET A 42 -7.52 1.17 -1.82
C MET A 42 -6.83 0.85 -3.16
N CYS A 43 -6.47 -0.41 -3.40
CA CYS A 43 -5.87 -0.87 -4.65
C CYS A 43 -6.79 -0.62 -5.86
N GLN A 44 -8.07 -0.97 -5.74
CA GLN A 44 -9.05 -0.73 -6.79
C GLN A 44 -9.25 0.77 -7.09
N LEU A 45 -9.25 1.62 -6.06
CA LEU A 45 -9.33 3.07 -6.24
C LEU A 45 -8.10 3.63 -6.95
N LEU A 46 -6.92 3.06 -6.70
CA LEU A 46 -5.69 3.40 -7.42
C LEU A 46 -5.75 2.98 -8.89
N GLN A 47 -6.29 1.79 -9.19
CA GLN A 47 -6.37 1.24 -10.55
C GLN A 47 -7.45 1.91 -11.42
N THR A 48 -8.60 2.27 -10.82
CA THR A 48 -9.79 2.75 -11.56
C THR A 48 -9.83 4.26 -11.77
N GLN A 49 -9.00 5.03 -11.05
CA GLN A 49 -8.88 6.46 -11.27
C GLN A 49 -7.84 6.70 -12.37
N ASP A 50 -8.25 7.26 -13.51
CA ASP A 50 -7.35 7.69 -14.57
C ASP A 50 -6.11 8.41 -14.01
N LYS A 51 -4.98 8.28 -14.73
CA LYS A 51 -3.59 8.70 -14.44
C LYS A 51 -3.38 10.18 -14.03
N GLY A 52 -4.44 10.92 -13.75
CA GLY A 52 -4.50 12.37 -13.61
C GLY A 52 -4.68 12.97 -12.22
N LYS A 53 -4.60 12.25 -11.08
CA LYS A 53 -4.67 12.92 -9.77
C LYS A 53 -3.52 12.58 -8.84
N LYS A 54 -2.45 13.36 -9.01
CA LYS A 54 -1.37 13.59 -8.02
C LYS A 54 -1.87 13.69 -6.58
N GLU A 55 -3.11 14.12 -6.36
CA GLU A 55 -3.74 14.19 -5.03
C GLU A 55 -4.02 12.83 -4.39
N ILE A 56 -4.54 11.85 -5.16
CA ILE A 56 -4.78 10.48 -4.67
C ILE A 56 -3.43 9.81 -4.38
N LEU A 57 -2.51 9.93 -5.34
CA LEU A 57 -1.15 9.44 -5.19
C LEU A 57 -0.45 10.11 -4.00
N SER A 58 -0.53 11.44 -3.82
CA SER A 58 0.08 12.13 -2.68
C SER A 58 -0.48 11.64 -1.35
N LYS A 59 -1.80 11.53 -1.23
CA LYS A 59 -2.46 11.09 0.01
C LYS A 59 -2.11 9.65 0.37
N ILE A 60 -2.03 8.75 -0.61
CA ILE A 60 -1.67 7.35 -0.35
C ILE A 60 -0.16 7.22 -0.13
N CYS A 61 0.66 7.97 -0.88
CA CYS A 61 2.10 8.00 -0.66
C CYS A 61 2.45 8.55 0.73
N GLU A 62 1.74 9.56 1.24
CA GLU A 62 1.85 10.03 2.65
C GLU A 62 1.57 8.91 3.66
N LYS A 63 0.84 7.88 3.25
CA LYS A 63 0.52 6.70 4.06
C LYS A 63 1.27 5.46 3.62
N ALA A 64 2.24 5.59 2.71
CA ALA A 64 3.10 4.48 2.30
C ALA A 64 3.82 3.88 3.51
N ALA A 65 4.21 4.69 4.50
CA ALA A 65 4.78 4.21 5.75
C ALA A 65 3.83 3.27 6.52
N VAL A 66 2.53 3.58 6.57
CA VAL A 66 1.51 2.73 7.23
C VAL A 66 1.38 1.40 6.49
N LEU A 67 1.28 1.44 5.16
CA LEU A 67 1.22 0.24 4.32
C LEU A 67 2.50 -0.60 4.43
N LEU A 68 3.68 0.02 4.47
CA LEU A 68 4.96 -0.66 4.64
C LEU A 68 5.07 -1.32 6.01
N SER A 69 4.65 -0.63 7.08
CA SER A 69 4.63 -1.19 8.44
C SER A 69 3.68 -2.38 8.56
N LEU A 70 2.56 -2.35 7.82
CA LEU A 70 1.62 -3.45 7.75
C LEU A 70 2.25 -4.62 7.01
N LEU A 71 2.90 -4.36 5.88
CA LEU A 71 3.54 -5.36 5.02
C LEU A 71 4.71 -6.08 5.71
N GLU A 72 5.59 -5.36 6.41
CA GLU A 72 6.80 -5.92 7.03
C GLU A 72 6.50 -7.00 8.11
N GLY A 73 5.31 -6.95 8.71
CA GLY A 73 4.90 -7.89 9.76
C GLY A 73 3.78 -8.84 9.36
N CYS A 74 3.43 -8.92 8.08
CA CYS A 74 2.26 -9.64 7.59
C CYS A 74 2.63 -11.05 7.09
N ASN A 75 1.87 -12.06 7.52
CA ASN A 75 1.92 -13.43 6.97
C ASN A 75 0.67 -13.75 6.14
N ASP A 76 -0.24 -12.79 6.00
CA ASP A 76 -1.47 -12.94 5.26
C ASP A 76 -1.25 -12.65 3.77
N THR A 77 -1.29 -13.70 2.96
CA THR A 77 -0.98 -13.63 1.53
C THR A 77 -1.87 -12.64 0.79
N GLN A 78 -3.18 -12.61 1.08
CA GLN A 78 -4.10 -11.71 0.40
C GLN A 78 -3.78 -10.24 0.74
N LEU A 79 -3.50 -9.96 2.01
CA LEU A 79 -3.14 -8.63 2.46
C LEU A 79 -1.80 -8.18 1.84
N ILE A 80 -0.81 -9.07 1.75
CA ILE A 80 0.46 -8.83 1.05
C ILE A 80 0.19 -8.43 -0.40
N LEU A 81 -0.57 -9.24 -1.15
CA LEU A 81 -0.87 -8.97 -2.55
C LEU A 81 -1.62 -7.63 -2.74
N ASN A 82 -2.58 -7.32 -1.88
CA ASN A 82 -3.31 -6.04 -1.95
C ASN A 82 -2.37 -4.84 -1.74
N ILE A 83 -1.46 -4.92 -0.77
CA ILE A 83 -0.51 -3.83 -0.48
C ILE A 83 0.52 -3.70 -1.61
N LEU A 84 1.05 -4.82 -2.11
CA LEU A 84 1.96 -4.82 -3.25
C LEU A 84 1.28 -4.24 -4.51
N GLY A 85 0.01 -4.55 -4.76
CA GLY A 85 -0.78 -3.93 -5.82
C GLY A 85 -0.87 -2.42 -5.66
N CYS A 86 -1.09 -1.92 -4.44
CA CYS A 86 -1.06 -0.47 -4.17
C CYS A 86 0.31 0.12 -4.54
N PHE A 87 1.42 -0.50 -4.12
CA PHE A 87 2.76 -0.01 -4.44
C PHE A 87 3.10 -0.07 -5.92
N LEU A 88 2.58 -1.06 -6.65
CA LEU A 88 2.72 -1.12 -8.11
C LEU A 88 2.07 0.11 -8.75
N GLU A 89 0.85 0.47 -8.36
CA GLU A 89 0.20 1.68 -8.89
C GLU A 89 0.90 2.97 -8.45
N LEU A 90 1.35 3.05 -7.20
CA LEU A 90 2.11 4.21 -6.72
C LEU A 90 3.42 4.40 -7.50
N SER A 91 4.13 3.31 -7.80
CA SER A 91 5.37 3.34 -8.59
C SER A 91 5.13 3.77 -10.05
N ALA A 92 3.93 3.53 -10.59
CA ALA A 92 3.52 4.06 -11.89
C ALA A 92 3.24 5.57 -11.87
N GLY A 93 3.07 6.17 -10.70
CA GLY A 93 2.77 7.60 -10.49
C GLY A 93 3.90 8.58 -10.81
N GLY A 94 5.05 8.10 -11.30
CA GLY A 94 6.18 8.90 -11.75
C GLY A 94 7.25 9.15 -10.68
N LYS A 95 8.26 9.96 -11.03
CA LYS A 95 9.51 10.14 -10.25
C LYS A 95 9.28 10.55 -8.79
N LYS A 96 8.30 11.42 -8.51
CA LYS A 96 8.00 11.87 -7.15
C LYS A 96 7.50 10.72 -6.26
N SER A 97 6.59 9.90 -6.77
CA SER A 97 6.04 8.76 -6.03
C SER A 97 7.11 7.70 -5.79
N VAL A 98 7.94 7.42 -6.81
CA VAL A 98 9.10 6.53 -6.70
C VAL A 98 10.07 7.01 -5.62
N ALA A 99 10.45 8.29 -5.65
CA ALA A 99 11.37 8.86 -4.65
C ALA A 99 10.78 8.80 -3.23
N MET A 100 9.47 8.98 -3.07
CA MET A 100 8.83 8.87 -1.75
C MET A 100 8.78 7.42 -1.25
N LEU A 101 8.46 6.46 -2.11
CA LEU A 101 8.52 5.02 -1.75
C LEU A 101 9.94 4.63 -1.30
N ALA A 102 10.95 5.04 -2.07
CA ALA A 102 12.35 4.82 -1.70
C ALA A 102 12.68 5.49 -0.35
N GLY A 103 12.29 6.75 -0.16
CA GLY A 103 12.52 7.51 1.07
C GLY A 103 11.84 6.94 2.32
N HIS A 104 10.74 6.18 2.16
CA HIS A 104 10.08 5.46 3.26
C HIS A 104 10.65 4.05 3.51
N GLY A 105 11.72 3.65 2.82
CA GLY A 105 12.33 2.33 3.01
C GLY A 105 11.62 1.18 2.30
N ALA A 106 10.81 1.48 1.26
CA ALA A 106 10.10 0.44 0.51
C ALA A 106 11.04 -0.60 -0.09
N VAL A 107 12.24 -0.19 -0.53
CA VAL A 107 13.24 -1.11 -1.10
C VAL A 107 13.65 -2.17 -0.08
N ASP A 108 13.96 -1.78 1.16
CA ASP A 108 14.40 -2.72 2.19
C ASP A 108 13.30 -3.71 2.58
N VAL A 109 12.06 -3.23 2.70
CA VAL A 109 10.89 -4.08 2.99
C VAL A 109 10.63 -5.06 1.86
N LEU A 110 10.67 -4.61 0.60
CA LEU A 110 10.47 -5.46 -0.58
C LEU A 110 11.58 -6.53 -0.71
N LEU A 111 12.83 -6.18 -0.44
CA LEU A 111 13.95 -7.14 -0.45
C LEU A 111 13.83 -8.17 0.69
N LYS A 112 13.34 -7.77 1.87
CA LYS A 112 13.03 -8.70 2.97
C LYS A 112 11.95 -9.71 2.57
N ILE A 113 10.85 -9.25 1.95
CA ILE A 113 9.79 -10.13 1.45
C ILE A 113 10.34 -11.08 0.41
N LEU A 114 11.12 -10.58 -0.55
CA LEU A 114 11.75 -11.41 -1.56
C LEU A 114 12.59 -12.52 -0.92
N LYS A 115 13.41 -12.19 0.08
CA LYS A 115 14.27 -13.14 0.79
C LYS A 115 13.45 -14.19 1.55
N ILE A 116 12.36 -13.79 2.19
CA ILE A 116 11.45 -14.70 2.89
C ILE A 116 10.83 -15.66 1.86
N GLU A 117 10.19 -15.11 0.82
CA GLU A 117 9.44 -15.88 -0.17
C GLU A 117 10.31 -16.92 -0.90
N ILE A 118 11.53 -16.57 -1.29
CA ILE A 118 12.45 -17.52 -1.96
C ILE A 118 13.01 -18.59 -1.01
N SER A 119 12.89 -18.40 0.30
CA SER A 119 13.33 -19.38 1.30
C SER A 119 12.22 -20.36 1.68
N GLU A 120 10.97 -20.07 1.31
CA GLU A 120 9.82 -20.95 1.54
C GLU A 120 9.80 -22.12 0.53
N PRO A 121 9.32 -23.31 0.93
CA PRO A 121 9.26 -24.48 0.06
C PRO A 121 8.24 -24.34 -1.08
N SER A 122 7.23 -23.47 -0.91
CA SER A 122 6.22 -23.16 -1.90
C SER A 122 6.21 -21.66 -2.15
N VAL A 123 6.84 -21.26 -3.25
CA VAL A 123 7.01 -19.86 -3.64
C VAL A 123 5.72 -19.32 -4.28
N MET A 124 5.25 -18.18 -3.80
CA MET A 124 4.15 -17.43 -4.42
C MET A 124 4.68 -16.58 -5.60
N GLU A 125 4.54 -17.10 -6.82
CA GLU A 125 5.03 -16.43 -8.04
C GLU A 125 4.47 -15.01 -8.20
N GLU A 126 3.19 -14.80 -7.89
CA GLU A 126 2.56 -13.48 -7.99
C GLU A 126 3.23 -12.44 -7.07
N THR A 127 3.57 -12.83 -5.84
CA THR A 127 4.34 -12.00 -4.90
C THR A 127 5.69 -11.61 -5.50
N LEU A 128 6.42 -12.58 -6.05
CA LEU A 128 7.73 -12.34 -6.67
C LEU A 128 7.63 -11.38 -7.85
N VAL A 129 6.65 -11.58 -8.74
CA VAL A 129 6.42 -10.75 -9.92
C VAL A 129 6.10 -9.31 -9.52
N LEU A 130 5.23 -9.12 -8.52
CA LEU A 130 4.88 -7.80 -8.02
C LEU A 130 6.10 -7.11 -7.39
N VAL A 131 6.82 -7.79 -6.50
CA VAL A 131 8.03 -7.26 -5.85
C VAL A 131 9.07 -6.86 -6.90
N HIS A 132 9.36 -7.73 -7.86
CA HIS A 132 10.31 -7.43 -8.95
C HIS A 132 9.86 -6.21 -9.77
N SER A 133 8.58 -6.16 -10.15
CA SER A 133 8.02 -5.07 -10.95
C SER A 133 8.11 -3.72 -10.24
N ILE A 134 7.89 -3.69 -8.92
CA ILE A 134 7.99 -2.48 -8.12
C ILE A 134 9.46 -2.07 -7.99
N LEU A 135 10.35 -3.00 -7.64
CA LEU A 135 11.79 -2.71 -7.51
C LEU A 135 12.40 -2.19 -8.81
N ALA A 136 12.04 -2.78 -9.96
CA ALA A 136 12.51 -2.34 -11.27
C ALA A 136 12.08 -0.90 -11.63
N ARG A 137 11.00 -0.39 -11.02
CA ARG A 137 10.52 0.99 -11.19
C ARG A 137 11.15 1.96 -10.18
N ILE A 138 11.50 1.47 -9.00
CA ILE A 138 12.11 2.28 -7.94
C ILE A 138 13.62 2.45 -8.17
N ALA A 139 14.28 1.43 -8.70
CA ALA A 139 15.70 1.47 -8.97
C ALA A 139 16.05 2.62 -9.94
N PRO A 140 17.13 3.37 -9.68
CA PRO A 140 17.62 4.35 -10.64
C PRO A 140 17.97 3.65 -11.95
N LYS A 141 17.50 4.22 -13.07
CA LYS A 141 17.86 3.79 -14.43
C LYS A 141 19.19 4.39 -14.84
#